data_AF-A0A2P5NEN6-F1
#
_entry.id   AF-A0A2P5NEN6-F1
#
_cell.length_a   1.000
_cell.length_b   1.000
_cell.length_c   1.000
_cell.angle_alpha   90.00
_cell.angle_beta   90.00
_cell.angle_gamma   90.00
#
_symmetry.space_group_name_H-M   'P 1'
#
loop_
_entity.id
_entity.type
_entity.pdbx_description
1 polymer ?
#
loop_
_entity_poly.entity_id
_entity_poly.type
_entity_poly.pdbx_seq_one_letter_code
_entity_poly.pdbx_strand_id
1 'polypeptide(L)' 'MNPRIAQVETDDDYKLRLVFTNGEHGIYDCSSLLNFGVFKELGDKNYFKRVKVADGTVVWPHEQDICPDTLYLDSEKGNV' A
#
# COMPACT_ATOMS: atom_id res chain seq x y z
N MET A 1 -10.64 -14.42 6.75
CA MET A 1 -9.55 -13.44 6.97
C MET A 1 -8.95 -13.17 5.62
N ASN A 2 -8.86 -11.91 5.20
CA ASN A 2 -8.22 -11.58 3.93
C ASN A 2 -6.72 -11.91 3.99
N PRO A 3 -6.08 -12.24 2.84
CA PRO A 3 -4.65 -12.48 2.82
C PRO A 3 -3.89 -11.21 3.21
N ARG A 4 -2.71 -11.41 3.79
CA ARG A 4 -1.84 -10.32 4.24
C ARG A 4 -0.91 -9.88 3.12
N ILE A 5 -0.24 -8.74 3.29
CA ILE A 5 0.77 -8.28 2.34
C ILE A 5 2.05 -9.09 2.54
N ALA A 6 2.54 -9.67 1.45
CA ALA A 6 3.81 -10.38 1.40
C ALA A 6 4.92 -9.48 0.84
N GLN A 7 4.62 -8.70 -0.20
CA GLN A 7 5.56 -7.75 -0.81
C GLN A 7 4.84 -6.47 -1.24
N VAL A 8 5.59 -5.38 -1.29
CA VAL A 8 5.14 -4.08 -1.78
C VAL A 8 6.21 -3.47 -2.69
N GLU A 9 5.76 -2.92 -3.80
CA GLU A 9 6.55 -2.05 -4.67
C GLU A 9 5.77 -0.75 -4.90
N THR A 10 6.48 0.32 -5.23
CA THR A 10 5.89 1.65 -5.47
C THR A 10 6.23 2.16 -6.85
N ASP A 11 5.28 2.84 -7.48
CA ASP A 11 5.53 3.63 -8.69
C ASP A 11 5.54 5.14 -8.41
N ASP A 12 5.93 5.93 -9.42
CA ASP A 12 5.97 7.40 -9.35
C ASP A 12 4.58 8.07 -9.31
N ASP A 13 3.51 7.29 -9.48
CA ASP A 13 2.10 7.71 -9.50
C ASP A 13 1.38 7.50 -8.15
N TYR A 14 2.12 7.34 -7.04
CA TYR A 14 1.56 7.06 -5.71
C TYR A 14 0.74 5.77 -5.63
N LYS A 15 1.10 4.79 -6.46
CA LYS A 15 0.47 3.46 -6.46
C LYS A 15 1.35 2.45 -5.76
N LEU A 16 0.72 1.58 -4.98
CA LEU A 16 1.33 0.41 -4.37
C LEU A 16 1.00 -0.82 -5.21
N ARG A 17 2.02 -1.53 -5.66
CA ARG A 17 1.88 -2.88 -6.20
C ARG A 17 2.06 -3.85 -5.05
N LEU A 18 1.03 -4.61 -4.76
CA LEU A 18 0.95 -5.51 -3.62
C LEU A 18 0.99 -6.94 -4.12
N VAL A 19 1.79 -7.77 -3.45
CA VAL A 19 1.71 -9.22 -3.55
C VAL A 19 1.15 -9.72 -2.24
N PHE A 20 0.04 -10.43 -2.30
CA PHE A 20 -0.63 -10.99 -1.14
C PHE A 20 -0.07 -12.38 -0.80
N THR A 21 -0.21 -12.81 0.45
CA THR A 21 0.29 -14.12 0.92
C THR A 21 -0.35 -15.32 0.23
N ASN A 22 -1.49 -15.14 -0.45
CA ASN A 22 -2.14 -16.17 -1.27
C ASN A 22 -1.64 -16.20 -2.73
N GLY A 23 -0.67 -15.35 -3.09
CA GLY A 23 -0.16 -15.23 -4.46
C GLY A 23 -0.98 -14.31 -5.36
N GLU A 24 -2.03 -13.66 -4.86
CA GLU A 24 -2.72 -12.63 -5.62
C GLU A 24 -1.89 -11.36 -5.73
N HIS A 25 -2.13 -10.61 -6.80
CA HIS A 25 -1.52 -9.31 -7.04
C HIS A 25 -2.60 -8.24 -7.06
N GLY A 26 -2.33 -7.09 -6.44
CA GLY A 26 -3.25 -5.96 -6.41
C GLY A 26 -2.51 -4.64 -6.58
N ILE A 27 -3.19 -3.65 -7.15
CA ILE A 27 -2.69 -2.27 -7.23
C ILE A 27 -3.59 -1.40 -6.37
N TYR A 28 -3.01 -0.70 -5.39
CA TYR A 28 -3.73 0.24 -4.54
C TYR A 28 -3.28 1.68 -4.83
N ASP A 29 -4.23 2.56 -5.13
CA ASP A 29 -3.97 3.97 -5.43
C ASP A 29 -4.02 4.81 -4.15
N CYS A 30 -2.88 5.33 -3.71
CA CYS A 30 -2.79 6.19 -2.53
C CYS A 30 -3.10 7.67 -2.82
N SER A 31 -3.39 8.06 -4.06
CA SER A 31 -3.65 9.46 -4.44
C SER A 31 -4.79 10.08 -3.62
N SER A 32 -5.82 9.30 -3.32
CA SER A 32 -6.95 9.71 -2.48
C SER A 32 -6.55 9.98 -1.02
N LEU A 33 -5.49 9.33 -0.54
CA LEU A 33 -4.99 9.48 0.83
C LEU A 33 -4.09 10.71 1.00
N LEU A 34 -3.50 11.24 -0.08
CA LEU A 34 -2.53 12.35 0.00
C LEU A 34 -3.08 13.63 0.64
N ASN A 35 -4.40 13.82 0.65
CA ASN A 35 -5.05 14.95 1.30
C ASN A 35 -5.54 14.67 2.72
N PHE A 36 -5.37 13.43 3.20
CA PHE A 36 -5.98 12.95 4.43
C PHE A 36 -4.99 12.93 5.60
N GLY A 37 -5.12 13.89 6.53
CA GLY A 37 -4.46 13.87 7.84
C GLY A 37 -2.96 13.50 7.79
N VAL A 38 -2.63 12.37 8.43
CA VAL A 38 -1.27 11.83 8.57
C VAL A 38 -0.65 11.34 7.25
N PHE A 39 -1.46 11.09 6.22
CA PHE A 39 -1.00 10.61 4.92
C PHE A 39 -0.54 11.72 3.98
N LYS A 40 -0.60 13.00 4.40
CA LYS A 40 -0.05 14.12 3.62
C LYS A 40 1.44 13.97 3.32
N GLU A 41 2.18 13.31 4.20
CA GLU A 41 3.60 13.03 4.02
C GLU A 41 3.88 12.07 2.84
N LEU A 42 2.90 11.24 2.49
CA LEU A 42 2.98 10.40 1.29
C LEU A 42 3.04 11.21 0.00
N GLY A 43 2.70 12.50 0.04
CA GLY A 43 2.84 13.41 -1.09
C GLY A 43 4.29 13.71 -1.45
N ASP A 44 5.25 13.45 -0.55
CA ASP A 44 6.67 13.42 -0.92
C ASP A 44 7.00 12.04 -1.52
N LYS A 45 7.32 12.02 -2.82
CA LYS A 45 7.69 10.79 -3.53
C LYS A 45 8.85 10.04 -2.87
N ASN A 46 9.83 10.75 -2.32
CA ASN A 46 10.95 10.11 -1.62
C ASN A 46 10.48 9.46 -0.33
N TYR A 47 9.54 10.10 0.38
CA TYR A 47 8.90 9.53 1.56
C TYR A 47 8.07 8.30 1.22
N PHE A 48 7.23 8.40 0.18
CA PHE A 48 6.35 7.34 -0.30
C PHE A 48 7.12 6.06 -0.63
N LYS A 49 8.25 6.19 -1.33
CA LYS A 49 9.16 5.09 -1.70
C LYS A 49 9.81 4.37 -0.51
N ARG A 50 9.70 4.89 0.72
CA ARG A 50 10.17 4.23 1.95
C ARG A 50 9.16 3.25 2.54
N VAL A 51 8.07 2.98 1.83
CA VAL A 51 7.11 1.95 2.24
C VAL A 51 7.83 0.61 2.39
N LYS A 52 7.41 -0.17 3.39
CA LYS A 52 7.89 -1.52 3.64
C LYS A 52 6.76 -2.40 4.15
N VAL A 53 6.91 -3.71 4.02
CA VAL A 53 5.98 -4.65 4.67
C VAL A 53 6.41 -4.86 6.13
N ALA A 54 5.48 -4.74 7.06
CA ALA A 54 5.64 -5.10 8.47
C ALA A 54 4.34 -5.70 9.00
N ASP A 55 4.43 -6.77 9.78
CA ASP A 55 3.27 -7.44 10.42
C ASP A 55 2.10 -7.77 9.48
N GLY A 56 2.40 -8.06 8.21
CA GLY A 56 1.40 -8.41 7.20
C GLY A 56 0.67 -7.21 6.60
N THR A 57 1.18 -6.00 6.79
CA THR A 57 0.69 -4.79 6.13
C THR A 57 1.82 -3.88 5.62
N VAL A 58 1.47 -2.78 4.95
CA VAL A 58 2.43 -1.75 4.51
C VAL A 58 2.55 -0.65 5.56
N VAL A 59 3.78 -0.22 5.82
CA VAL A 59 4.10 0.82 6.79
C VAL A 59 5.13 1.80 6.25
N TRP A 60 5.09 3.03 6.77
CA TRP A 60 6.08 4.09 6.52
C TRP A 60 6.87 4.45 7.78
N PRO A 61 8.00 5.18 7.66
CA PRO A 61 8.89 5.47 8.78
C PRO A 61 8.25 6.18 10.00
N HIS A 62 7.23 7.01 9.81
CA HIS A 62 6.53 7.71 10.90
C HIS A 62 5.27 6.98 11.36
N GLU A 63 5.34 5.65 11.47
CA GLU A 63 4.27 4.81 12.03
C GLU A 63 2.93 4.90 11.28
N GLN A 64 2.91 5.42 10.04
CA GLN A 64 1.71 5.31 9.22
C GLN A 64 1.65 3.91 8.64
N ASP A 65 0.49 3.29 8.77
CA ASP A 65 0.14 2.03 8.15
C ASP A 65 -1.21 2.15 7.44
N ILE A 66 -1.44 1.27 6.46
CA ILE A 66 -2.76 1.10 5.88
C ILE A 66 -3.29 -0.24 6.33
N CYS A 67 -4.57 -0.34 6.67
CA CYS A 67 -5.15 -1.61 7.07
C CYS A 67 -5.01 -2.64 5.93
N PRO A 68 -4.48 -3.85 6.18
CA PRO A 68 -4.29 -4.87 5.15
C PRO A 68 -5.61 -5.31 4.50
N ASP A 69 -6.72 -5.27 5.23
CA ASP A 69 -8.04 -5.55 4.70
C ASP A 69 -8.49 -4.48 3.70
N THR A 70 -8.20 -3.20 3.97
CA THR A 70 -8.43 -2.09 3.03
C THR A 70 -7.58 -2.28 1.77
N LEU A 71 -6.29 -2.56 1.94
CA LEU A 71 -5.40 -2.82 0.81
C LEU A 71 -5.92 -3.96 -0.08
N TYR A 72 -6.47 -5.01 0.52
CA TYR A 72 -7.00 -6.15 -0.23
C TYR A 72 -8.32 -5.85 -0.96
N LEU A 73 -9.27 -5.20 -0.26
CA LEU A 73 -10.62 -4.95 -0.78
C LEU A 73 -10.65 -3.82 -1.82
N ASP A 74 -9.85 -2.78 -1.61
CA ASP A 74 -9.84 -1.59 -2.46
C ASP A 74 -8.75 -1.66 -3.54
N SER A 75 -7.85 -2.66 -3.50
CA SER A 75 -6.91 -2.87 -4.60
C SER A 75 -7.62 -3.32 -5.86
N GLU A 76 -7.21 -2.75 -6.99
CA GLU A 76 -7.55 -3.28 -8.30
C GLU A 76 -6.78 -4.58 -8.52
N LYS A 77 -7.52 -5.68 -8.60
CA LYS A 77 -6.97 -7.00 -8.93
C LYS A 77 -7.03 -7.19 -10.43
N GLY A 78 -5.87 -7.32 -11.05
CA GLY A 78 -5.80 -7.70 -12.46
C GLY A 78 -6.27 -9.15 -12.60
N ASN A 79 -7.39 -9.36 -13.28
CA ASN A 79 -7.69 -10.65 -13.89
C ASN A 79 -6.63 -10.88 -14.99
N VAL A 80 -5.57 -11.61 -14.67
CA VAL A 80 -4.72 -12.23 -15.69
C VAL A 80 -5.45 -13.42 -16.32
#